data_AF-A0A3A9JX10-F1
#
_entry.id   AF-A0A3A9JX10-F1
#
_cell.length_a   1.000
_cell.length_b   1.000
_cell.length_c   1.000
_cell.angle_alpha   90.00
_cell.angle_beta   90.00
_cell.angle_gamma   90.00
#
_symmetry.space_group_name_H-M   'P 1'
#
loop_
_entity.id
_entity.type
_entity.pdbx_description
1 polymer ?
#
loop_
_entity_poly.entity_id
_entity_poly.type
_entity_poly.pdbx_seq_one_letter_code
_entity_poly.pdbx_strand_id
1 'polypeptide(L)'
;MKRLLFVFITAVIFIIFSPSAKAASYESLLILNEPKDNLMTTSDSIVVSGETLPDASISVLVNGSSKARLSVGAAGIFLIQVPLSGKENIITVRAVFPSGTKETVSRRVYKIDSGSEWPELDSLIQTIRTFLILK
;
A
#
# COMPACT_ATOMS: atom_id res chain seq x y z
N MET A 1 47.91 -36.80 -14.06
CA MET A 1 46.76 -36.80 -14.99
C MET A 1 45.39 -37.05 -14.33
N LYS A 2 45.28 -37.51 -13.08
CA LYS A 2 43.95 -37.74 -12.44
C LYS A 2 43.35 -36.51 -11.74
N ARG A 3 44.15 -35.55 -11.26
CA ARG A 3 43.66 -34.31 -10.61
C ARG A 3 43.00 -33.30 -11.57
N LEU A 4 43.47 -33.24 -12.82
CA LEU A 4 42.94 -32.32 -13.83
C LEU A 4 41.56 -32.78 -14.36
N LEU A 5 41.33 -34.10 -14.43
CA LEU A 5 40.08 -34.70 -14.90
C LEU A 5 38.92 -34.47 -13.91
N PHE A 6 39.19 -34.48 -12.60
CA PHE A 6 38.18 -34.22 -11.56
C PHE A 6 37.72 -32.75 -11.53
N VAL A 7 38.62 -31.80 -11.76
CA VAL A 7 38.28 -30.35 -11.81
C VAL A 7 37.36 -30.04 -12.99
N PHE A 8 37.60 -30.68 -14.14
CA PHE A 8 36.73 -30.54 -15.31
C PHE A 8 35.34 -31.15 -15.08
N ILE A 9 35.23 -32.30 -14.42
CA ILE A 9 33.95 -32.94 -14.12
C ILE A 9 33.11 -32.09 -13.15
N THR A 10 33.74 -31.48 -12.13
CA THR A 10 33.03 -30.57 -11.21
C THR A 10 32.60 -29.26 -11.85
N ALA A 11 33.39 -28.72 -12.79
CA ALA A 11 33.04 -27.50 -13.52
C ALA A 11 31.85 -27.74 -14.48
N VAL A 12 31.78 -28.92 -15.12
CA VAL A 12 30.67 -29.29 -15.99
C VAL A 12 29.36 -29.45 -15.20
N ILE A 13 29.41 -30.04 -14.00
CA ILE A 13 28.22 -30.24 -13.14
C ILE A 13 27.63 -28.92 -12.64
N PHE A 14 28.43 -27.89 -12.37
CA PHE A 14 27.94 -26.57 -11.95
C PHE A 14 27.20 -25.81 -13.07
N ILE A 15 27.51 -26.09 -14.33
CA ILE A 15 26.85 -25.46 -15.48
C ILE A 15 25.47 -26.09 -15.73
N ILE A 16 25.33 -27.41 -15.57
CA ILE A 16 24.04 -28.12 -15.78
C ILE A 16 23.08 -28.02 -14.59
N PHE A 17 23.58 -27.73 -13.38
CA PHE A 17 22.77 -27.53 -12.17
C PHE A 17 22.62 -26.05 -11.81
N SER A 18 22.63 -25.16 -12.80
CA SER A 18 22.03 -23.84 -12.59
C SER A 18 20.52 -24.05 -12.56
N PRO A 19 19.82 -23.88 -11.41
CA PRO A 19 18.38 -23.76 -11.46
C PRO A 19 18.10 -22.48 -12.26
N SER A 20 17.81 -22.62 -13.56
CA SER A 20 17.17 -21.58 -14.33
C SER A 20 15.74 -21.47 -13.79
N ALA A 21 15.62 -20.87 -12.61
CA ALA A 21 14.37 -20.34 -12.12
C ALA A 21 13.98 -19.29 -13.16
N LYS A 22 13.04 -19.67 -14.03
CA LYS A 22 12.42 -18.76 -14.99
C LYS A 22 11.73 -17.70 -14.15
N ALA A 23 12.41 -16.57 -13.93
CA ALA A 23 11.84 -15.45 -13.20
C ALA A 23 10.54 -15.08 -13.92
N ALA A 24 9.42 -15.11 -13.20
CA ALA A 24 8.19 -14.55 -13.71
C ALA A 24 8.45 -13.06 -13.90
N SER A 25 8.59 -12.61 -15.15
CA SER A 25 8.70 -11.18 -15.45
C SER A 25 7.30 -10.59 -15.36
N TYR A 26 6.99 -10.01 -14.20
CA TYR A 26 5.82 -9.16 -14.07
C TYR A 26 6.11 -7.86 -14.84
N GLU A 27 5.53 -7.74 -16.03
CA GLU A 27 5.60 -6.52 -16.86
C GLU A 27 4.95 -5.30 -16.17
N SER A 28 4.17 -5.56 -15.12
CA SER A 28 3.55 -4.61 -14.22
C SER A 28 3.32 -5.26 -12.86
N LEU A 29 3.61 -4.52 -11.79
CA LEU A 29 3.32 -4.92 -10.41
C LEU A 29 3.08 -3.68 -9.56
N LEU A 30 1.89 -3.54 -8.99
CA LEU A 30 1.57 -2.52 -8.00
C LEU A 30 0.91 -3.17 -6.77
N ILE A 31 1.66 -3.23 -5.67
CA ILE A 31 1.16 -3.68 -4.37
C ILE A 31 0.96 -2.46 -3.48
N LEU A 32 -0.28 -2.21 -3.07
CA LEU A 32 -0.62 -1.15 -2.13
C LEU A 32 -0.75 -1.73 -0.71
N ASN A 33 0.24 -1.45 0.14
CA ASN A 33 0.33 -1.94 1.51
C ASN A 33 -0.53 -1.11 2.47
N GLU A 34 -0.43 0.21 2.38
CA GLU A 34 -1.27 1.17 3.11
C GLU A 34 -1.80 2.28 2.19
N PRO A 35 -3.01 2.80 2.44
CA PRO A 35 -3.94 2.38 3.49
C PRO A 35 -4.63 1.04 3.17
N LYS A 36 -5.03 0.29 4.21
CA LYS A 36 -6.03 -0.79 4.05
C LYS A 36 -7.36 -0.24 3.57
N ASP A 37 -8.16 -1.08 2.90
CA ASP A 37 -9.48 -0.65 2.42
C ASP A 37 -10.43 -0.43 3.60
N ASN A 38 -11.26 0.61 3.50
CA ASN A 38 -12.19 1.06 4.52
C ASN A 38 -11.53 1.45 5.86
N LEU A 39 -10.26 1.89 5.83
CA LEU A 39 -9.57 2.39 7.03
C LEU A 39 -10.33 3.59 7.63
N MET A 40 -10.50 3.59 8.96
CA MET A 40 -11.00 4.73 9.72
C MET A 40 -9.84 5.46 10.40
N THR A 41 -9.80 6.78 10.33
CA THR A 41 -8.74 7.60 10.92
C THR A 41 -9.28 8.94 11.43
N THR A 42 -8.69 9.47 12.49
CA THR A 42 -8.92 10.86 12.94
C THR A 42 -7.92 11.85 12.35
N SER A 43 -6.91 11.36 11.61
CA SER A 43 -5.87 12.20 11.03
C SER A 43 -6.37 12.99 9.81
N ASP A 44 -5.82 14.19 9.62
CA ASP A 44 -6.04 15.00 8.42
C ASP A 44 -5.29 14.49 7.18
N SER A 45 -4.47 13.45 7.33
CA SER A 45 -3.64 12.91 6.26
C SER A 45 -3.48 11.40 6.41
N ILE A 46 -3.07 10.75 5.33
CA ILE A 46 -2.82 9.31 5.32
C ILE A 46 -1.46 8.99 4.69
N VAL A 47 -0.79 7.98 5.23
CA VAL A 47 0.40 7.40 4.62
C VAL A 47 -0.05 6.41 3.55
N VAL A 48 0.44 6.60 2.35
CA VAL A 48 0.28 5.71 1.20
C VAL A 48 1.63 5.02 0.99
N SER A 49 1.66 3.70 1.15
CA SER A 49 2.89 2.92 1.01
C SER A 49 2.66 1.63 0.27
N GLY A 50 3.70 1.13 -0.37
CA GLY A 50 3.60 -0.07 -1.17
C GLY A 50 4.89 -0.40 -1.91
N GLU A 51 4.76 -1.40 -2.78
CA GLU A 51 5.84 -1.97 -3.57
C GLU A 51 5.45 -1.99 -5.05
N THR A 52 6.43 -1.76 -5.91
CA THR A 52 6.28 -1.75 -7.36
C THR A 52 7.63 -1.97 -8.05
N LEU A 53 7.66 -1.92 -9.37
CA LEU A 53 8.89 -2.03 -10.14
C LEU A 53 9.82 -0.82 -9.91
N PRO A 54 11.15 -1.02 -9.92
CA PRO A 54 12.10 0.07 -10.07
C PRO A 54 11.77 0.95 -11.29
N ASP A 55 12.08 2.24 -11.17
CA ASP A 55 11.86 3.28 -12.18
C ASP A 55 10.38 3.52 -12.55
N ALA A 56 9.43 2.86 -11.89
CA ALA A 56 8.01 3.17 -12.04
C ALA A 56 7.71 4.59 -11.53
N SER A 57 6.76 5.25 -12.19
CA SER A 57 6.23 6.55 -11.76
C SER A 57 4.89 6.37 -11.07
N ILE A 58 4.80 6.73 -9.80
CA ILE A 58 3.57 6.70 -9.00
C ILE A 58 2.91 8.07 -9.01
N SER A 59 1.59 8.09 -9.19
CA SER A 59 0.73 9.24 -8.91
C SER A 59 -0.34 8.86 -7.89
N VAL A 60 -0.46 9.63 -6.83
CA VAL A 60 -1.47 9.44 -5.78
C VAL A 60 -2.54 10.52 -5.93
N LEU A 61 -3.78 10.09 -6.07
CA LEU A 61 -4.95 10.94 -6.16
C LEU A 61 -5.83 10.74 -4.94
N VAL A 62 -6.37 11.83 -4.41
CA VAL A 62 -7.39 11.81 -3.36
C VAL A 62 -8.64 12.43 -3.95
N ASN A 63 -9.73 11.66 -3.99
CA ASN A 63 -11.01 12.08 -4.58
C ASN A 63 -10.85 12.58 -6.03
N GLY A 64 -10.03 11.87 -6.82
CA GLY A 64 -9.75 12.21 -8.22
C GLY A 64 -8.77 13.37 -8.42
N SER A 65 -8.37 14.08 -7.36
CA SER A 65 -7.39 15.17 -7.44
C SER A 65 -5.97 14.66 -7.18
N SER A 66 -5.03 14.93 -8.08
CA SER A 66 -3.62 14.56 -7.90
C SER A 66 -3.03 15.30 -6.69
N LYS A 67 -2.54 14.56 -5.70
CA LYS A 67 -1.91 15.10 -4.49
C LYS A 67 -0.41 14.91 -4.47
N ALA A 68 0.09 13.85 -5.09
CA ALA A 68 1.52 13.59 -5.14
C ALA A 68 1.94 12.79 -6.37
N ARG A 69 3.22 12.93 -6.73
CA ARG A 69 3.89 12.13 -7.75
C ARG A 69 5.32 11.84 -7.30
N LEU A 70 5.78 10.62 -7.51
CA LEU A 70 7.17 10.23 -7.23
C LEU A 70 7.65 9.17 -8.25
N SER A 71 8.97 9.06 -8.39
CA SER A 71 9.63 7.97 -9.11
C SER A 71 10.19 6.98 -8.09
N VAL A 72 10.04 5.68 -8.36
CA VAL A 72 10.43 4.61 -7.45
C VAL A 72 11.87 4.20 -7.73
N GLY A 73 12.70 4.19 -6.69
CA GLY A 73 14.11 3.80 -6.79
C GLY A 73 14.30 2.28 -6.89
N ALA A 74 15.58 1.86 -6.92
CA ALA A 74 15.97 0.46 -7.11
C ALA A 74 15.39 -0.53 -6.09
N ALA A 75 15.01 -0.07 -4.89
CA ALA A 75 14.39 -0.91 -3.87
C ALA A 75 12.93 -1.30 -4.18
N GLY A 76 12.27 -0.63 -5.13
CA GLY A 76 10.88 -0.93 -5.48
C GLY A 76 9.84 -0.49 -4.44
N ILE A 77 10.22 0.28 -3.42
CA ILE A 77 9.33 0.70 -2.33
C ILE A 77 8.95 2.17 -2.49
N PHE A 78 7.70 2.51 -2.19
CA PHE A 78 7.26 3.89 -2.04
C PHE A 78 6.56 4.13 -0.70
N LEU A 79 6.74 5.34 -0.17
CA LEU A 79 6.04 5.85 1.01
C LEU A 79 5.82 7.35 0.83
N ILE A 80 4.57 7.80 0.92
CA ILE A 80 4.22 9.21 0.79
C ILE A 80 2.98 9.55 1.61
N GLN A 81 2.98 10.72 2.23
CA GLN A 81 1.84 11.23 2.99
C GLN A 81 1.00 12.16 2.11
N VAL A 82 -0.32 11.99 2.11
CA VAL A 82 -1.25 12.84 1.35
C VAL A 82 -2.37 13.37 2.24
N PRO A 83 -2.83 14.62 2.04
CA PRO A 83 -3.92 15.19 2.82
C PRO A 83 -5.26 14.56 2.44
N LEU A 84 -6.11 14.33 3.44
CA LEU A 84 -7.51 13.96 3.28
C LEU A 84 -8.35 15.24 3.17
N SER A 85 -9.40 15.23 2.34
CA SER A 85 -10.20 16.42 2.05
C SER A 85 -11.67 16.31 2.45
N GLY A 86 -12.11 15.17 2.96
CA GLY A 86 -13.50 14.95 3.38
C GLY A 86 -13.63 13.85 4.43
N LYS A 87 -14.89 13.58 4.83
CA LYS A 87 -15.23 12.46 5.74
C LYS A 87 -15.03 11.11 5.06
N GLU A 88 -15.31 11.02 3.77
CA GLU A 88 -14.95 9.88 2.93
C GLU A 88 -13.91 10.32 1.90
N ASN A 89 -12.88 9.51 1.71
CA ASN A 89 -11.80 9.76 0.77
C ASN A 89 -11.50 8.50 -0.04
N ILE A 90 -11.50 8.63 -1.36
CA ILE A 90 -11.03 7.58 -2.27
C ILE A 90 -9.58 7.88 -2.60
N ILE A 91 -8.68 7.01 -2.12
CA ILE A 91 -7.24 7.07 -2.37
C ILE A 91 -6.96 6.19 -3.57
N THR A 92 -6.55 6.79 -4.69
CA THR A 92 -6.19 6.08 -5.91
C THR A 92 -4.70 6.20 -6.15
N VAL A 93 -4.02 5.06 -6.25
CA VAL A 93 -2.60 4.98 -6.59
C VAL A 93 -2.49 4.44 -8.01
N ARG A 94 -1.87 5.23 -8.89
CA ARG A 94 -1.60 4.84 -10.27
C ARG A 94 -0.10 4.69 -10.48
N ALA A 95 0.32 3.52 -10.95
CA ALA A 95 1.68 3.27 -11.43
C ALA A 95 1.73 3.38 -12.95
N VAL A 96 2.81 3.98 -13.46
CA VAL A 96 3.22 3.91 -14.87
C VAL A 96 4.59 3.26 -14.90
N PHE A 97 4.69 2.12 -15.56
CA PHE A 97 5.91 1.30 -15.61
C PHE A 97 6.82 1.74 -16.76
N PRO A 98 8.12 1.39 -16.73
CA PRO A 98 9.04 1.66 -17.85
C PRO A 98 8.58 1.10 -19.20
N SER A 99 7.82 -0.01 -19.18
CA SER A 99 7.18 -0.62 -20.36
C SER A 99 6.06 0.26 -20.96
N GLY A 100 5.61 1.29 -20.24
CA GLY A 100 4.45 2.13 -20.60
C GLY A 100 3.11 1.60 -20.09
N THR A 101 3.07 0.36 -19.59
CA THR A 101 1.90 -0.23 -18.93
C THR A 101 1.51 0.59 -17.71
N LYS A 102 0.22 0.53 -17.34
CA LYS A 102 -0.32 1.24 -16.18
C LYS A 102 -1.13 0.30 -15.32
N GLU A 103 -0.97 0.42 -14.01
CA GLU A 103 -1.82 -0.25 -13.02
C GLU A 103 -2.40 0.78 -12.06
N THR A 104 -3.56 0.47 -11.50
CA THR A 104 -4.25 1.35 -10.56
C THR A 104 -4.88 0.54 -9.44
N VAL A 105 -4.71 1.00 -8.21
CA VAL A 105 -5.36 0.44 -7.03
C VAL A 105 -6.05 1.58 -6.27
N SER A 106 -7.29 1.33 -5.84
CA SER A 106 -8.05 2.29 -5.04
C SER A 106 -8.39 1.72 -3.67
N ARG A 107 -8.40 2.57 -2.66
CA ARG A 107 -8.79 2.26 -1.28
C ARG A 107 -9.68 3.37 -0.74
N ARG A 108 -10.69 3.00 0.04
CA ARG A 108 -11.53 3.97 0.74
C ARG A 108 -10.97 4.23 2.14
N VAL A 109 -10.91 5.50 2.54
CA VAL A 109 -10.49 5.94 3.86
C VAL A 109 -11.54 6.89 4.42
N TYR A 110 -12.00 6.62 5.64
CA TYR A 110 -12.97 7.43 6.35
C TYR A 110 -12.28 8.27 7.41
N LYS A 111 -12.42 9.59 7.32
CA LYS A 111 -11.99 10.52 8.35
C LYS A 111 -13.14 10.71 9.34
N ILE A 112 -12.89 10.34 10.59
CA ILE A 112 -13.81 10.55 11.71
C ILE A 112 -13.36 11.78 12.48
N ASP A 113 -14.33 12.63 12.85
CA ASP A 113 -14.06 13.78 13.69
C ASP A 113 -13.76 13.28 15.11
N SER A 114 -12.62 13.66 15.71
CA SER A 114 -12.24 13.20 17.06
C SER A 114 -13.22 13.65 18.15
N GLY A 115 -14.13 14.57 17.82
CA GLY A 115 -15.15 15.12 18.71
C GLY A 115 -16.57 14.73 18.32
N SER A 116 -16.82 13.52 17.81
CA SER A 116 -18.18 12.99 17.75
C SER A 116 -18.69 12.76 19.18
N GLU A 117 -19.02 13.83 19.89
CA GLU A 117 -19.99 13.78 20.97
C GLU A 117 -21.26 13.25 20.33
N TRP A 118 -21.59 12.00 20.61
CA TRP A 118 -22.86 11.42 20.18
C TRP A 118 -23.91 11.93 21.17
N PRO A 119 -24.65 13.02 20.88
CA PRO A 119 -25.51 13.65 21.87
C PRO A 119 -26.65 12.70 22.27
N GLU A 120 -26.97 11.76 21.37
CA GLU A 120 -27.89 10.66 21.59
C GLU A 120 -27.39 9.70 22.69
N LEU A 121 -26.09 9.41 22.75
CA LEU A 121 -25.52 8.56 23.81
C LEU A 121 -25.54 9.29 25.15
N ASP A 122 -25.25 10.58 25.17
CA ASP A 122 -25.32 11.38 26.41
C ASP A 122 -26.75 11.44 26.96
N SER A 123 -27.73 11.65 26.09
CA SER A 123 -29.15 11.60 26.43
C SER A 123 -29.58 10.23 26.93
N LEU A 124 -29.13 9.14 26.29
CA LEU A 124 -29.40 7.77 26.73
C LEU A 124 -28.76 7.47 28.09
N ILE A 125 -27.52 7.88 28.31
CA ILE A 125 -26.81 7.72 29.58
C ILE A 125 -27.53 8.52 30.68
N GLN A 126 -27.96 9.74 30.41
CA GLN A 126 -28.70 10.57 31.35
C GLN A 126 -30.07 9.97 31.70
N THR A 127 -30.77 9.44 30.68
CA THR A 127 -32.05 8.73 30.86
C THR A 127 -31.85 7.52 31.77
N ILE A 128 -30.87 6.66 31.47
CA ILE A 128 -30.55 5.47 32.27
C ILE A 128 -30.18 5.87 33.72
N ARG A 129 -29.35 6.90 33.93
CA ARG A 129 -29.02 7.39 35.28
C ARG A 129 -30.25 7.85 36.04
N THR A 130 -31.14 8.58 35.39
CA THR A 130 -32.39 9.05 36.01
C THR A 130 -33.25 7.88 36.48
N PHE A 131 -33.40 6.86 35.63
CA PHE A 131 -34.12 5.63 35.99
C PHE A 131 -33.45 4.82 37.12
N LEU A 132 -32.12 4.81 37.19
CA LEU A 132 -31.38 4.06 38.22
C LEU A 132 -31.36 4.78 39.59
N ILE A 133 -31.46 6.11 39.62
CA ILE A 133 -31.48 6.90 40.85
C ILE A 133 -32.88 6.97 41.48
N LEU A 134 -33.94 6.75 40.68
CA LEU A 134 -35.34 6.74 41.12
C LEU A 134 -35.79 5.41 41.78
N LYS A 135 -34.85 4.55 42.22
CA LYS A 135 -35.14 3.26 42.89
C LYS A 135 -34.67 3.24 44.33
#